data_AF-A0A537A0R3-F1
#
_entry.id   AF-A0A537A0R3-F1
#
_cell.length_a   1.000
_cell.length_b   1.000
_cell.length_c   1.000
_cell.angle_alpha   90.00
_cell.angle_beta   90.00
_cell.angle_gamma   90.00
#
_symmetry.space_group_name_H-M   'P 1'
#
loop_
_entity.id
_entity.type
_entity.pdbx_description
1 polymer ?
#
loop_
_entity_poly.entity_id
_entity_poly.type
_entity_poly.pdbx_seq_one_letter_code
_entity_poly.pdbx_strand_id
1 'polypeptide(L)'
;MLQLTLSILVAFFLYRDGEAISERLTASVGRIAGDRGRHLIGIATATMRGVVYGILGTAIAQGVLAAIGFWFAGVPAAPLLGLLTFFLSPVPIGPPLVWAPAAFWLYSQGHTGWAIFLLIWGVAVV
;
A
#
# COMPACT_ATOMS: atom_id res chain seq x y z
N MET A 1 3.31 -0.46 -24.66
CA MET A 1 3.55 0.99 -24.56
C MET A 1 2.27 1.81 -24.78
N LEU A 2 1.51 1.60 -25.86
CA LEU A 2 0.23 2.29 -26.09
C LEU A 2 -0.77 2.19 -24.91
N GLN A 3 -0.96 0.99 -24.35
CA GLN A 3 -1.86 0.77 -23.20
C GLN A 3 -1.45 1.60 -21.98
N LEU A 4 -0.15 1.64 -21.65
CA LEU A 4 0.35 2.44 -20.53
C LEU A 4 0.14 3.93 -20.76
N THR A 5 0.41 4.41 -21.97
CA THR A 5 0.15 5.82 -22.34
C THR A 5 -1.32 6.18 -22.22
N LEU A 6 -2.23 5.33 -22.72
CA LEU A 6 -3.67 5.53 -22.59
C LEU A 6 -4.13 5.47 -21.14
N SER A 7 -3.63 4.51 -20.34
CA SER A 7 -3.96 4.41 -18.91
C SER A 7 -3.52 5.64 -18.13
N ILE A 8 -2.31 6.17 -18.39
CA ILE A 8 -1.81 7.39 -17.74
C ILE A 8 -2.65 8.60 -18.16
N LEU A 9 -3.01 8.71 -19.44
CA LEU A 9 -3.88 9.79 -19.93
C LEU A 9 -5.26 9.74 -19.25
N VAL A 10 -5.88 8.56 -19.19
CA VAL A 10 -7.17 8.37 -18.51
C VAL A 10 -7.04 8.70 -17.02
N ALA A 11 -5.98 8.24 -16.36
CA ALA A 11 -5.71 8.55 -14.96
C ALA A 11 -5.53 10.06 -14.73
N PHE A 12 -4.84 10.76 -15.64
CA PHE A 12 -4.68 12.21 -15.58
C PHE A 12 -6.03 12.94 -15.62
N PHE A 13 -6.90 12.59 -16.57
CA PHE A 13 -8.24 13.18 -16.63
C PHE A 13 -9.09 12.80 -15.40
N LEU A 14 -9.00 11.56 -14.93
CA LEU A 14 -9.69 11.12 -13.71
C LEU A 14 -9.25 11.91 -12.48
N TYR A 15 -7.94 12.18 -12.34
CA TYR A 15 -7.40 12.94 -11.22
C TYR A 15 -7.74 14.44 -11.32
N ARG A 16 -7.72 15.01 -12.53
CA ARG A 16 -8.01 16.42 -12.77
C ARG A 16 -9.50 16.75 -12.60
N ASP A 17 -10.37 15.95 -13.22
CA ASP A 17 -11.80 16.24 -13.34
C ASP A 17 -12.65 15.35 -12.42
N GLY A 18 -12.03 14.62 -11.49
CA GLY A 18 -12.67 13.59 -10.66
C GLY A 18 -13.85 14.10 -9.83
N GLU A 19 -13.79 15.31 -9.27
CA GLU A 19 -14.89 15.93 -8.53
C GLU A 19 -16.10 16.19 -9.45
N ALA A 20 -15.88 16.84 -10.60
CA ALA A 20 -16.92 17.09 -11.58
C ALA A 20 -17.54 15.79 -12.12
N ILE A 21 -16.72 14.75 -12.33
CA ILE A 21 -17.18 13.42 -12.75
C ILE A 21 -18.03 12.78 -11.64
N SER A 22 -17.61 12.85 -10.38
CA SER A 22 -18.33 12.30 -9.22
C SER A 22 -19.70 12.95 -9.03
N GLU A 23 -19.78 14.29 -9.14
CA GLU A 23 -21.02 15.03 -9.05
C GLU A 23 -22.00 14.65 -10.17
N ARG A 24 -21.51 14.60 -11.41
CA ARG A 24 -22.31 14.19 -12.58
C ARG A 24 -22.80 12.77 -12.47
N LEU A 25 -21.96 11.85 -11.98
CA LEU A 25 -22.34 10.45 -11.75
C LEU A 25 -23.45 10.37 -10.68
N THR A 26 -23.28 11.08 -9.57
CA THR A 26 -24.27 11.09 -8.47
C THR A 26 -25.60 11.68 -8.90
N ALA A 27 -25.57 12.78 -9.66
CA ALA A 27 -26.76 13.38 -10.24
C ALA A 27 -27.46 12.44 -11.24
N SER A 28 -26.70 11.77 -12.11
CA SER A 28 -27.23 10.85 -13.12
C SER A 28 -27.90 9.63 -12.48
N VAL A 29 -27.22 9.00 -11.53
CA VAL A 29 -27.76 7.85 -10.78
C VAL A 29 -28.97 8.27 -9.94
N GLY A 30 -28.94 9.47 -9.35
CA GLY A 30 -30.08 10.04 -8.64
C GLY A 30 -31.30 10.30 -9.53
N ARG A 31 -31.11 10.54 -10.84
CA ARG A 31 -32.22 10.68 -11.80
C ARG A 31 -32.81 9.35 -12.23
N ILE A 32 -32.02 8.28 -12.27
CA ILE A 32 -32.45 6.94 -12.73
C ILE A 32 -33.04 6.13 -11.58
N ALA A 33 -32.36 6.11 -10.43
CA ALA A 33 -32.66 5.24 -9.30
C ALA A 33 -33.12 6.01 -8.04
N GLY A 34 -33.32 7.34 -8.15
CA GLY A 34 -33.80 8.18 -7.07
C GLY A 34 -32.89 8.16 -5.84
N ASP A 35 -33.51 8.18 -4.66
CA ASP A 35 -32.79 8.22 -3.38
C ASP A 35 -32.05 6.91 -3.07
N ARG A 36 -32.56 5.76 -3.55
CA ARG A 36 -31.85 4.48 -3.44
C ARG A 36 -30.52 4.52 -4.18
N GLY A 37 -30.50 5.10 -5.38
CA GLY A 37 -29.27 5.28 -6.17
C GLY A 37 -28.23 6.14 -5.45
N ARG A 38 -28.67 7.28 -4.89
CA ARG A 38 -27.80 8.16 -4.09
C ARG A 38 -27.23 7.45 -2.87
N HIS A 39 -28.07 6.67 -2.17
CA HIS A 39 -27.64 5.88 -1.01
C HIS A 39 -26.56 4.85 -1.37
N LEU A 40 -26.73 4.12 -2.47
CA LEU A 40 -25.75 3.13 -2.94
C LEU A 40 -24.39 3.76 -3.30
N ILE A 41 -24.38 4.94 -3.95
CA ILE A 41 -23.14 5.68 -4.21
C ILE A 41 -22.46 6.06 -2.89
N GLY A 42 -23.22 6.48 -1.89
CA GLY A 42 -22.72 6.79 -0.55
C GLY A 42 -22.05 5.58 0.09
N ILE A 43 -22.69 4.40 0.03
CA ILE A 43 -22.11 3.15 0.52
C ILE A 43 -20.83 2.81 -0.22
N ALA A 44 -20.84 2.82 -1.56
CA ALA A 44 -19.66 2.52 -2.37
C ALA A 44 -18.48 3.45 -2.04
N THR A 45 -18.76 4.75 -1.86
CA THR A 45 -17.77 5.75 -1.46
C THR A 45 -17.21 5.45 -0.07
N ALA A 46 -18.07 5.13 0.90
CA ALA A 46 -17.64 4.77 2.25
C ALA A 46 -16.77 3.49 2.25
N THR A 47 -17.17 2.47 1.48
CA THR A 47 -16.41 1.22 1.34
C THR A 47 -15.05 1.47 0.69
N MET A 48 -14.98 2.23 -0.42
CA MET A 48 -13.72 2.58 -1.07
C MET A 48 -12.78 3.33 -0.12
N ARG A 49 -13.29 4.33 0.61
CA ARG A 49 -12.51 5.04 1.63
C ARG A 49 -12.04 4.11 2.74
N GLY A 50 -12.90 3.20 3.20
CA GLY A 50 -12.56 2.18 4.19
C GLY A 50 -11.40 1.29 3.74
N VAL A 51 -11.40 0.85 2.48
CA VAL A 51 -10.30 0.07 1.89
C VAL A 51 -9.02 0.89 1.81
N VAL A 52 -9.09 2.13 1.32
CA VAL A 52 -7.91 3.02 1.23
C VAL A 52 -7.29 3.26 2.61
N TYR A 53 -8.11 3.56 3.62
CA TYR A 53 -7.63 3.74 5.00
C TYR A 53 -7.12 2.43 5.60
N GLY A 54 -7.72 1.29 5.26
CA GLY A 54 -7.22 -0.03 5.64
C GLY A 54 -5.81 -0.28 5.11
N ILE A 55 -5.60 -0.07 3.80
CA ILE A 55 -4.29 -0.24 3.15
C ILE A 55 -3.24 0.71 3.75
N LEU A 56 -3.59 1.98 3.95
CA LEU A 56 -2.68 2.95 4.58
C LEU A 56 -2.34 2.56 6.03
N GLY A 57 -3.34 2.12 6.80
CA GLY A 57 -3.15 1.66 8.18
C GLY A 57 -2.22 0.44 8.25
N THR A 58 -2.43 -0.55 7.38
CA THR A 58 -1.55 -1.72 7.30
C THR A 58 -0.15 -1.35 6.84
N ALA A 59 -0.01 -0.40 5.90
CA ALA A 59 1.30 0.06 5.44
C ALA A 59 2.11 0.70 6.57
N ILE A 60 1.47 1.56 7.38
CA ILE A 60 2.11 2.17 8.55
C ILE A 60 2.56 1.09 9.53
N ALA A 61 1.67 0.14 9.85
CA ALA A 61 1.99 -0.97 10.75
C ALA A 61 3.17 -1.80 10.23
N GLN A 62 3.16 -2.18 8.95
CA GLN A 62 4.24 -2.92 8.32
C GLN A 62 5.57 -2.16 8.33
N GLY A 63 5.55 -0.86 8.03
CA GLY A 63 6.76 -0.03 8.06
C GLY A 63 7.38 0.08 9.46
N VAL A 64 6.54 0.27 10.49
CA VAL A 64 6.97 0.30 11.89
C VAL A 64 7.50 -1.06 12.35
N LEU A 65 6.76 -2.13 12.09
CA LEU A 65 7.16 -3.49 12.47
C LEU A 65 8.43 -3.94 11.72
N ALA A 66 8.60 -3.54 10.47
CA ALA A 66 9.82 -3.77 9.72
C ALA A 66 11.01 -2.99 10.31
N ALA A 67 10.83 -1.70 10.64
CA ALA A 67 11.88 -0.90 11.29
C ALA A 67 12.34 -1.56 12.61
N ILE A 68 11.39 -2.04 13.43
CA ILE A 68 11.66 -2.74 14.68
C ILE A 68 12.44 -4.04 14.40
N GLY A 69 11.99 -4.85 13.44
CA GLY A 69 12.67 -6.09 13.05
C GLY A 69 14.11 -5.86 12.57
N PHE A 70 14.32 -4.85 11.72
CA PHE A 70 15.65 -4.45 11.24
C PHE A 70 16.54 -3.95 12.39
N TRP A 71 15.98 -3.20 13.33
CA TRP A 71 16.74 -2.67 14.46
C TRP A 71 17.21 -3.79 15.39
N PHE A 72 16.34 -4.76 15.73
CA PHE A 72 16.73 -5.93 16.52
C PHE A 72 17.76 -6.81 15.81
N ALA A 73 17.61 -6.98 14.49
CA ALA A 73 18.55 -7.76 13.69
C ALA A 73 19.89 -7.05 13.44
N GLY A 74 20.06 -5.80 13.90
CA GLY A 74 21.30 -5.04 13.74
C GLY A 74 21.54 -4.52 12.32
N VAL A 75 20.50 -4.44 11.49
CA VAL A 75 20.62 -3.94 10.11
C VAL A 75 20.88 -2.42 10.15
N PRO A 76 21.89 -1.91 9.44
CA PRO A 76 22.15 -0.49 9.36
C PRO A 76 20.97 0.25 8.71
N ALA A 77 20.74 1.49 9.13
CA ALA A 77 19.65 2.33 8.61
C ALA A 77 18.24 1.69 8.74
N ALA A 78 17.99 0.93 9.81
CA ALA A 78 16.68 0.32 10.10
C ALA A 78 15.46 1.26 9.94
N PRO A 79 15.50 2.54 10.39
CA PRO A 79 14.38 3.46 10.16
C PRO A 79 14.13 3.77 8.68
N LEU A 80 15.21 3.87 7.88
CA LEU A 80 15.11 4.13 6.45
C LEU A 80 14.51 2.93 5.72
N LEU A 81 14.95 1.71 6.07
CA LEU A 81 14.39 0.49 5.49
C LEU A 81 12.93 0.27 5.90
N GLY A 82 12.55 0.58 7.14
CA GLY A 82 11.14 0.58 7.55
C GLY A 82 10.29 1.61 6.80
N LEU A 83 10.82 2.80 6.55
CA LEU A 83 10.16 3.80 5.71
C LEU A 83 10.01 3.31 4.26
N LEU A 84 11.03 2.64 3.72
CA LEU A 84 10.95 2.02 2.40
C LEU A 84 9.86 0.94 2.37
N THR A 85 9.78 0.09 3.40
CA THR A 85 8.71 -0.90 3.54
C THR A 85 7.33 -0.25 3.60
N PHE A 86 7.17 0.88 4.29
CA PHE A 86 5.93 1.64 4.32
C PHE A 86 5.49 2.08 2.92
N PHE A 87 6.39 2.65 2.12
CA PHE A 87 6.06 3.10 0.76
C PHE A 87 5.83 1.94 -0.22
N LEU A 88 6.52 0.82 -0.02
CA LEU A 88 6.37 -0.37 -0.87
C LEU A 88 5.17 -1.24 -0.47
N SER A 89 4.68 -1.17 0.77
CA SER A 89 3.58 -1.99 1.27
C SER A 89 2.32 -2.03 0.38
N PRO A 90 1.84 -0.89 -0.18
CA PRO A 90 0.69 -0.91 -1.09
C PRO A 90 0.95 -1.67 -2.41
N VAL A 91 2.22 -1.88 -2.76
CA VAL A 91 2.63 -2.61 -3.95
C VAL A 91 2.66 -4.11 -3.64
N PRO A 92 2.06 -4.97 -4.49
CA PRO A 92 2.21 -6.41 -4.36
C PRO A 92 3.68 -6.80 -4.27
N ILE A 93 4.04 -7.62 -3.27
CA ILE A 93 5.43 -8.10 -3.03
C ILE A 93 6.38 -6.95 -2.61
N GLY A 94 5.88 -5.78 -2.24
CA GLY A 94 6.69 -4.66 -1.78
C GLY A 94 7.57 -4.96 -0.56
N PRO A 95 7.00 -5.35 0.60
CA PRO A 95 7.79 -5.58 1.81
C PRO A 95 8.88 -6.66 1.66
N PRO A 96 8.63 -7.83 1.00
CA PRO A 96 9.67 -8.81 0.73
C PRO A 96 10.86 -8.29 -0.06
N LEU A 97 10.67 -7.31 -0.95
CA LEU A 97 11.78 -6.68 -1.67
C LEU A 97 12.73 -5.90 -0.74
N VAL A 98 12.29 -5.55 0.47
CA VAL A 98 13.12 -4.85 1.46
C VAL A 98 13.77 -5.82 2.43
N TRP A 99 12.99 -6.70 3.08
CA TRP A 99 13.55 -7.57 4.13
C TRP A 99 14.32 -8.77 3.59
N ALA A 100 14.02 -9.28 2.38
CA ALA A 100 14.75 -10.43 1.85
C ALA A 100 16.21 -10.10 1.50
N PRO A 101 16.52 -8.97 0.82
CA PRO A 101 17.90 -8.54 0.64
C PRO A 101 18.60 -8.20 1.97
N ALA A 102 17.89 -7.62 2.95
CA ALA A 102 18.46 -7.36 4.27
C ALA A 102 18.83 -8.64 5.02
N ALA A 103 18.00 -9.68 4.93
CA ALA A 103 18.30 -11.01 5.49
C ALA A 103 19.49 -11.67 4.78
N PHE A 104 19.56 -11.56 3.45
CA PHE A 104 20.70 -12.05 2.68
C PHE A 104 22.00 -11.31 3.07
N TRP A 105 21.93 -10.00 3.28
CA TRP A 105 23.06 -9.20 3.75
C TRP A 105 23.53 -9.67 5.13
N LEU A 106 22.63 -9.87 6.11
CA LEU A 106 22.98 -10.42 7.42
C LEU A 106 23.65 -11.79 7.34
N TYR A 107 23.15 -12.66 6.45
CA TYR A 107 23.74 -13.95 6.19
C TYR A 107 25.18 -13.81 5.66
N SER A 108 25.42 -12.89 4.71
CA SER A 108 26.76 -12.62 4.17
C SER A 108 27.75 -12.08 5.21
N GLN A 109 27.26 -11.43 6.27
CA GLN A 109 28.07 -10.94 7.40
C GLN A 109 28.31 -12.02 8.47
N GLY A 110 27.85 -13.25 8.27
CA GLY A 110 27.97 -14.35 9.24
C GLY A 110 26.93 -14.33 10.36
N HIS A 111 25.96 -13.41 10.33
CA HIS A 111 24.88 -13.30 11.30
C HIS A 111 23.67 -14.19 10.93
N THR A 112 23.91 -15.49 10.73
CA THR A 112 22.90 -16.45 10.25
C THR A 112 21.65 -16.52 11.13
N GLY A 113 21.80 -16.43 12.46
CA GLY A 113 20.66 -16.44 13.39
C GLY A 113 19.73 -15.24 13.19
N TRP A 114 20.29 -14.05 13.00
CA TRP A 114 19.52 -12.83 12.74
C TRP A 114 18.93 -12.81 11.33
N ALA A 115 19.61 -13.40 10.34
CA ALA A 115 19.04 -13.58 9.01
C ALA A 115 17.78 -14.46 9.04
N ILE A 116 17.83 -15.60 9.73
CA ILE A 116 16.67 -16.49 9.88
C ILE A 116 15.55 -15.80 10.66
N PHE A 117 15.88 -15.11 11.75
CA PHE A 117 14.91 -14.31 12.51
C PHE A 117 14.21 -13.29 11.61
N LEU A 118 14.96 -12.55 10.80
CA LEU A 118 14.41 -11.52 9.93
C LEU A 118 13.52 -12.10 8.82
N LEU A 119 13.85 -13.27 8.27
CA LEU A 119 12.98 -13.98 7.32
C LEU A 119 11.66 -14.40 7.97
N ILE A 120 11.70 -14.96 9.18
CA ILE A 120 10.50 -15.38 9.91
C ILE A 120 9.65 -14.15 10.27
N TRP A 121 10.29 -13.09 10.78
CA TRP A 121 9.62 -11.82 11.09
C TRP A 121 8.97 -11.20 9.85
N GLY A 122 9.71 -11.16 8.74
CA GLY A 122 9.25 -10.61 7.47
C GLY A 122 8.13 -11.38 6.79
N VAL A 123 7.89 -12.65 7.16
CA VAL A 123 6.79 -13.47 6.62
C VAL A 123 5.59 -13.54 7.58
N ALA A 124 5.84 -13.59 8.88
CA ALA A 124 4.80 -13.79 9.89
C ALA A 124 4.20 -12.47 10.41
N VAL A 125 4.98 -11.38 10.40
CA VAL A 125 4.62 -10.11 11.06
C VAL A 125 4.46 -8.97 10.06
N VAL A 126 5.36 -8.87 9.08
CA VAL A 126 5.37 -7.83 8.03
C VAL A 126 4.65 -8.36 6.80
#